data_AF-A0A6I6NJX6-F1
#
_entry.id   AF-A0A6I6NJX6-F1
#
_cell.length_a   1.000
_cell.length_b   1.000
_cell.length_c   1.000
_cell.angle_alpha   90.00
_cell.angle_beta   90.00
_cell.angle_gamma   90.00
#
_symmetry.space_group_name_H-M   'P 1'
#
loop_
_entity.id
_entity.type
_entity.pdbx_description
1 polymer ?
#
loop_
_entity_poly.entity_id
_entity_poly.type
_entity_poly.pdbx_seq_one_letter_code
_entity_poly.pdbx_strand_id
1 'polypeptide(L)'
;MALDDRKPPLRLPRRSQPPLRYFVYVSDNKLDMLYEQIDPALRRRINTEAKVDLKLASLTIKQADSPQATRMAKLRLVEHYIDTHHEVGTVQAPGQNYFRGSMPMQWGWLRIMNYRIDPVTVGNETRSTVPSTAFFKGRQGSDLVILAGSQHHVLGARPTEERGLFAFSSTPSIMAVIGEHISSLTELDEYWRTEERNRHSHYRTRVEAHEHGLEEAAAVRLSGPAQHLEFLAVPLLEGTVPVWGPGQDEPVHAILATPIYVAQVGPSNS
;
A
#
# COMPACT_ATOMS: atom_id res chain seq x y z
N MET A 1 -28.05 55.93 -30.89
CA MET A 1 -28.36 54.50 -30.72
C MET A 1 -27.04 53.81 -30.41
N ALA A 2 -26.70 53.66 -29.12
CA ALA A 2 -25.41 53.10 -28.69
C ALA A 2 -25.57 51.60 -28.45
N LEU A 3 -24.78 50.79 -29.15
CA LEU A 3 -24.72 49.34 -28.98
C LEU A 3 -23.89 49.02 -27.74
N ASP A 4 -24.53 48.30 -26.81
CA ASP A 4 -24.00 47.85 -25.52
C ASP A 4 -23.10 46.61 -25.74
N ASP A 5 -21.79 46.84 -25.74
CA ASP A 5 -20.75 45.85 -26.04
C ASP A 5 -20.35 45.08 -24.77
N ARG A 6 -21.31 44.35 -24.18
CA ARG A 6 -21.06 43.50 -23.01
C ARG A 6 -20.42 42.18 -23.43
N LYS A 7 -19.09 42.15 -23.37
CA LYS A 7 -18.26 40.94 -23.41
C LYS A 7 -18.82 39.87 -22.45
N PRO A 8 -19.09 38.63 -22.90
CA PRO A 8 -19.56 37.58 -22.01
C PRO A 8 -18.50 37.28 -20.94
N PRO A 9 -18.91 36.99 -19.69
CA PRO A 9 -17.96 36.67 -18.64
C PRO A 9 -17.17 35.42 -19.03
N LEU A 10 -15.84 35.54 -19.00
CA LEU A 10 -14.90 34.41 -19.13
C LEU A 10 -15.32 33.32 -18.14
N ARG A 11 -15.91 32.23 -18.64
CA ARG A 11 -16.10 31.01 -17.85
C ARG A 11 -14.72 30.45 -17.57
N LEU A 12 -14.21 30.70 -16.37
CA LEU A 12 -13.05 29.99 -15.86
C LEU A 12 -13.35 28.48 -15.95
N PRO A 13 -12.43 27.65 -16.46
CA PRO A 13 -12.62 26.20 -16.45
C PRO A 13 -12.89 25.77 -15.01
N ARG A 14 -14.00 25.05 -14.81
CA ARG A 14 -14.27 24.36 -13.54
C ARG A 14 -13.05 23.48 -13.28
N ARG A 15 -12.25 23.84 -12.28
CA ARG A 15 -11.17 23.00 -11.77
C ARG A 15 -11.83 21.68 -11.37
N SER A 16 -11.64 20.62 -12.16
CA SER A 16 -12.16 19.29 -11.86
C SER A 16 -11.68 18.94 -10.46
N GLN A 17 -12.62 18.76 -9.53
CA GLN A 17 -12.23 18.32 -8.19
C GLN A 17 -11.53 16.96 -8.35
N PRO A 18 -10.40 16.73 -7.68
CA PRO A 18 -9.79 15.42 -7.70
C PRO A 18 -10.83 14.38 -7.21
N PRO A 19 -10.87 13.18 -7.80
CA PRO A 19 -11.84 12.17 -7.43
C PRO A 19 -11.73 11.84 -5.93
N LEU A 20 -12.86 11.54 -5.30
CA LEU A 20 -12.90 11.17 -3.89
C LEU A 20 -12.09 9.88 -3.67
N ARG A 21 -11.15 9.91 -2.73
CA ARG A 21 -10.30 8.78 -2.37
C ARG A 21 -10.77 8.18 -1.04
N TYR A 22 -11.16 6.91 -1.05
CA TYR A 22 -11.49 6.15 0.15
C TYR A 22 -10.28 5.29 0.53
N PHE A 23 -9.44 5.80 1.44
CA PHE A 23 -8.22 5.12 1.85
C PHE A 23 -8.53 3.79 2.55
N VAL A 24 -7.90 2.71 2.06
CA VAL A 24 -7.95 1.36 2.63
C VAL A 24 -6.71 1.13 3.50
N TYR A 25 -5.55 1.62 3.05
CA TYR A 25 -4.26 1.42 3.71
C TYR A 25 -3.46 2.72 3.69
N VAL A 26 -2.82 3.08 4.82
CA VAL A 26 -1.86 4.19 4.93
C VAL A 26 -0.75 3.81 5.91
N SER A 27 0.50 3.73 5.45
CA SER A 27 1.64 3.37 6.30
C SER A 27 2.14 4.55 7.11
N ASP A 28 1.71 4.64 8.38
CA ASP A 28 2.15 5.71 9.30
C ASP A 28 3.67 5.76 9.44
N ASN A 29 4.34 4.61 9.60
CA ASN A 29 5.79 4.56 9.77
C ASN A 29 6.53 5.16 8.56
N LYS A 30 6.08 4.83 7.33
CA LYS A 30 6.67 5.42 6.12
C LYS A 30 6.36 6.91 6.03
N LEU A 31 5.14 7.32 6.38
CA LEU A 31 4.80 8.74 6.41
C LEU A 31 5.65 9.51 7.42
N ASP A 32 5.93 8.94 8.58
CA ASP A 32 6.75 9.56 9.62
C ASP A 32 8.19 9.73 9.14
N MET A 33 8.81 8.66 8.64
CA MET A 33 10.17 8.69 8.10
C MET A 33 10.31 9.70 6.95
N LEU A 34 9.38 9.67 5.98
CA LEU A 34 9.41 10.57 4.84
C LEU A 34 9.14 12.01 5.25
N TYR A 35 8.18 12.23 6.16
CA TYR A 35 7.89 13.56 6.68
C TYR A 35 9.10 14.15 7.38
N GLU A 36 9.86 13.36 8.14
CA GLU A 36 11.09 13.78 8.81
C GLU A 36 12.21 14.19 7.84
N GLN A 37 12.21 13.68 6.61
CA GLN A 37 13.18 14.06 5.56
C GLN A 37 12.82 15.36 4.83
N ILE A 38 11.57 15.81 4.89
CA ILE A 38 11.15 17.06 4.23
C ILE A 38 11.81 18.25 4.95
N ASP A 39 12.49 19.13 4.21
CA ASP A 39 13.10 20.35 4.78
C ASP A 39 12.07 21.17 5.59
N PRO A 40 12.37 21.60 6.83
CA PRO A 40 11.44 22.39 7.67
C PRO A 40 10.89 23.66 7.00
N ALA A 41 11.67 24.34 6.14
CA ALA A 41 11.22 25.51 5.38
C ALA A 41 10.20 25.12 4.30
N LEU A 42 10.40 23.99 3.64
CA LEU A 42 9.43 23.42 2.69
C LEU A 42 8.15 22.97 3.44
N ARG A 43 8.27 22.34 4.61
CA ARG A 43 7.11 22.02 5.47
C ARG A 43 6.30 23.26 5.83
N ARG A 44 6.94 24.40 6.13
CA ARG A 44 6.24 25.66 6.43
C ARG A 44 5.51 26.22 5.21
N ARG A 45 6.13 26.16 4.02
CA ARG A 45 5.51 26.60 2.77
C ARG A 45 4.30 25.74 2.40
N ILE A 46 4.46 24.42 2.41
CA ILE A 46 3.36 23.50 2.10
C ILE A 46 2.29 23.54 3.20
N ASN A 47 2.62 23.70 4.48
CA ASN A 47 1.61 23.94 5.53
C ASN A 47 0.85 25.26 5.34
N THR A 48 1.43 26.25 4.66
CA THR A 48 0.75 27.50 4.33
C THR A 48 -0.21 27.30 3.15
N GLU A 49 0.20 26.57 2.11
CA GLU A 49 -0.65 26.19 0.97
C GLU A 49 -1.76 25.20 1.38
N ALA A 50 -1.43 24.18 2.15
CA ALA A 50 -2.37 23.23 2.73
C ALA A 50 -3.31 23.91 3.74
N LYS A 51 -2.90 24.96 4.47
CA LYS A 51 -3.81 25.79 5.28
C LYS A 51 -4.80 26.58 4.42
N VAL A 52 -4.45 26.95 3.19
CA VAL A 52 -5.39 27.61 2.26
C VAL A 52 -6.41 26.60 1.76
N ASP A 53 -5.98 25.39 1.37
CA ASP A 53 -6.89 24.30 0.97
C ASP A 53 -7.72 23.76 2.14
N LEU A 54 -7.13 23.66 3.34
CA LEU A 54 -7.85 23.31 4.57
C LEU A 54 -8.83 24.40 4.97
N LYS A 55 -8.57 25.68 4.71
CA LYS A 55 -9.58 26.74 4.94
C LYS A 55 -10.80 26.58 4.04
N LEU A 56 -10.60 26.19 2.77
CA LEU A 56 -11.69 25.88 1.85
C LEU A 56 -12.46 24.61 2.26
N ALA A 57 -11.77 23.58 2.76
CA ALA A 57 -12.41 22.36 3.28
C ALA A 57 -13.02 22.52 4.70
N SER A 58 -12.48 23.42 5.53
CA SER A 58 -12.89 23.65 6.93
C SER A 58 -14.18 24.45 7.06
N LEU A 59 -14.62 25.11 6.00
CA LEU A 59 -15.96 25.70 5.95
C LEU A 59 -17.06 24.62 5.95
N THR A 60 -16.72 23.35 5.69
CA THR A 60 -17.67 22.23 5.65
C THR A 60 -17.54 21.28 6.85
N ILE A 61 -16.40 21.23 7.55
CA ILE A 61 -16.16 20.25 8.63
C ILE A 61 -15.62 20.94 9.89
N LYS A 62 -16.53 21.24 10.82
CA LYS A 62 -16.21 21.67 12.19
C LYS A 62 -15.69 20.49 13.02
N GLN A 63 -14.44 20.07 12.83
CA GLN A 63 -13.66 19.28 13.80
C GLN A 63 -12.22 19.11 13.30
N ALA A 64 -11.37 20.08 13.61
CA ALA A 64 -9.94 20.03 13.33
C ALA A 64 -9.18 19.71 14.63
N ASP A 65 -9.31 18.47 15.11
CA ASP A 65 -8.48 17.89 16.19
C ASP A 65 -8.61 16.35 16.23
N SER A 66 -8.73 15.69 15.06
CA SER A 66 -8.77 14.23 15.00
C SER A 66 -7.43 13.65 14.51
N PRO A 67 -6.92 12.56 15.12
CA PRO A 67 -5.72 11.87 14.63
C PRO A 67 -5.78 11.50 13.14
N GLN A 68 -6.98 11.21 12.64
CA GLN A 68 -7.22 10.91 11.23
C GLN A 68 -6.99 12.13 10.32
N ALA A 69 -7.45 13.33 10.72
CA ALA A 69 -7.22 14.55 9.96
C ALA A 69 -5.71 14.87 9.88
N THR A 70 -4.98 14.69 10.97
CA THR A 70 -3.52 14.86 11.03
C THR A 70 -2.81 13.86 10.11
N ARG A 71 -3.21 12.57 10.14
CA ARG A 71 -2.67 11.54 9.23
C ARG A 71 -2.87 11.92 7.76
N MET A 72 -4.06 12.35 7.38
CA MET A 72 -4.36 12.74 5.99
C MET A 72 -3.61 14.01 5.57
N ALA A 73 -3.42 14.97 6.48
CA ALA A 73 -2.59 16.14 6.19
C ALA A 73 -1.13 15.74 5.94
N LYS A 74 -0.56 14.88 6.78
CA LYS A 74 0.80 14.35 6.60
C LYS A 74 0.95 13.60 5.28
N LEU A 75 0.00 12.73 4.93
CA LEU A 75 -0.02 12.02 3.66
C LEU A 75 0.06 12.99 2.47
N ARG A 76 -0.77 14.04 2.44
CA ARG A 76 -0.74 15.05 1.36
C ARG A 76 0.62 15.75 1.24
N LEU A 77 1.25 16.06 2.37
CA LEU A 77 2.58 16.69 2.39
C LEU A 77 3.64 15.74 1.81
N VAL A 78 3.58 14.46 2.19
CA VAL A 78 4.51 13.43 1.71
C VAL A 78 4.28 13.13 0.22
N GLU A 79 3.04 12.97 -0.23
CA GLU A 79 2.72 12.81 -1.66
C GLU A 79 3.28 13.99 -2.47
N HIS A 80 3.02 15.23 -2.05
CA HIS A 80 3.54 16.40 -2.75
C HIS A 80 5.07 16.46 -2.76
N TYR A 81 5.72 16.10 -1.66
CA TYR A 81 7.17 16.03 -1.59
C TYR A 81 7.74 15.00 -2.58
N ILE A 82 7.15 13.80 -2.61
CA ILE A 82 7.52 12.72 -3.55
C ILE A 82 7.33 13.21 -4.99
N ASP A 83 6.14 13.70 -5.34
CA ASP A 83 5.83 14.16 -6.69
C ASP A 83 6.74 15.31 -7.17
N THR A 84 7.30 16.10 -6.23
CA THR A 84 8.16 17.26 -6.56
C THR A 84 9.65 16.90 -6.63
N HIS A 85 10.12 15.96 -5.79
CA HIS A 85 11.56 15.71 -5.58
C HIS A 85 12.01 14.34 -6.06
N HIS A 86 11.10 13.44 -6.38
CA HIS A 86 11.42 12.08 -6.80
C HIS A 86 10.76 11.74 -8.13
N GLU A 87 11.44 10.92 -8.90
CA GLU A 87 10.84 10.29 -10.08
C GLU A 87 9.88 9.19 -9.63
N VAL A 88 8.60 9.33 -10.00
CA VAL A 88 7.54 8.35 -9.71
C VAL A 88 7.22 7.61 -10.99
N GLY A 89 7.57 6.31 -11.02
CA GLY A 89 7.28 5.45 -12.16
C GLY A 89 5.82 5.00 -12.24
N THR A 90 5.57 4.14 -13.21
CA THR A 90 4.26 3.55 -13.52
C THR A 90 4.26 2.05 -13.21
N VAL A 91 3.14 1.36 -13.43
CA VAL A 91 3.09 -0.11 -13.32
C VAL A 91 3.97 -0.78 -14.37
N GLN A 92 4.04 -0.25 -15.59
CA GLN A 92 4.79 -0.83 -16.71
C GLN A 92 6.30 -0.53 -16.64
N ALA A 93 6.64 0.57 -15.98
CA ALA A 93 8.02 1.01 -15.77
C ALA A 93 8.11 1.59 -14.36
N PRO A 94 8.22 0.73 -13.32
CA PRO A 94 8.35 1.20 -11.95
C PRO A 94 9.66 1.98 -11.81
N GLY A 95 9.60 3.11 -11.11
CA GLY A 95 10.79 3.90 -10.79
C GLY A 95 11.59 3.21 -9.70
N GLN A 96 12.86 3.57 -9.51
CA GLN A 96 13.71 2.93 -8.50
C GLN A 96 13.18 3.10 -7.06
N ASN A 97 12.56 4.24 -6.77
CA ASN A 97 12.14 4.61 -5.41
C ASN A 97 10.63 4.54 -5.22
N TYR A 98 9.86 4.94 -6.23
CA TYR A 98 8.41 5.02 -6.15
C TYR A 98 7.77 4.68 -7.50
N PHE A 99 6.59 4.08 -7.43
CA PHE A 99 5.69 3.96 -8.56
C PHE A 99 4.23 4.13 -8.12
N ARG A 100 3.40 4.55 -9.06
CA ARG A 100 1.96 4.74 -8.87
C ARG A 100 1.19 3.96 -9.93
N GLY A 101 0.01 3.48 -9.55
CA GLY A 101 -0.90 2.81 -10.45
C GLY A 101 -2.33 2.86 -9.96
N SER A 102 -3.25 2.47 -10.84
CA SER A 102 -4.65 2.23 -10.51
C SER A 102 -5.15 1.03 -11.29
N MET A 103 -5.67 0.01 -10.60
CA MET A 103 -6.15 -1.20 -11.26
C MET A 103 -7.18 -1.96 -10.41
N PRO A 104 -7.95 -2.90 -10.99
CA PRO A 104 -8.74 -3.84 -10.22
C PRO A 104 -7.82 -4.73 -9.36
N MET A 105 -7.99 -4.67 -8.04
CA MET A 105 -7.22 -5.46 -7.08
C MET A 105 -8.14 -6.17 -6.09
N GLN A 106 -7.79 -7.41 -5.76
CA GLN A 106 -8.32 -8.09 -4.58
C GLN A 106 -7.38 -7.83 -3.41
N TRP A 107 -7.87 -7.92 -2.18
CA TRP A 107 -7.02 -7.79 -1.00
C TRP A 107 -7.55 -8.58 0.20
N GLY A 108 -6.64 -8.97 1.10
CA GLY A 108 -6.96 -9.74 2.30
C GLY A 108 -5.77 -9.86 3.26
N TRP A 109 -5.93 -10.69 4.29
CA TRP A 109 -4.90 -10.90 5.32
C TRP A 109 -4.05 -12.14 5.00
N LEU A 110 -2.78 -11.92 4.69
CA LEU A 110 -1.81 -13.00 4.56
C LEU A 110 -1.40 -13.42 5.98
N ARG A 111 -1.77 -14.64 6.36
CA ARG A 111 -1.49 -15.23 7.68
C ARG A 111 -0.39 -16.28 7.54
N ILE A 112 0.59 -16.25 8.44
CA ILE A 112 1.63 -17.29 8.53
C ILE A 112 1.02 -18.49 9.27
N MET A 113 0.49 -19.48 8.54
CA MET A 113 -0.25 -20.62 9.12
C MET A 113 0.64 -21.72 9.74
N ASN A 114 1.97 -21.67 9.57
CA ASN A 114 2.89 -22.69 10.11
C ASN A 114 3.52 -22.29 11.45
N TYR A 115 3.17 -21.13 11.99
CA TYR A 115 3.65 -20.71 13.30
C TYR A 115 2.71 -21.29 14.37
N ARG A 116 3.08 -22.42 14.98
CA ARG A 116 2.57 -22.79 16.31
C ARG A 116 3.12 -21.75 17.30
N ILE A 117 2.47 -20.61 17.39
CA ILE A 117 2.68 -19.72 18.52
C ILE A 117 1.82 -20.27 19.63
N ASP A 118 2.44 -20.65 20.74
CA ASP A 118 1.68 -20.88 21.96
C ASP A 118 0.88 -19.60 22.24
N PRO A 119 -0.47 -19.68 22.32
CA PRO A 119 -1.29 -18.51 22.52
C PRO A 119 -0.77 -17.68 23.70
N VAL A 120 -0.43 -16.41 23.47
CA VAL A 120 0.01 -15.54 24.56
C VAL A 120 -1.24 -15.06 25.28
N THR A 121 -1.44 -15.59 26.49
CA THR A 121 -2.48 -15.13 27.40
C THR A 121 -1.93 -13.96 28.20
N VAL A 122 -2.48 -12.76 27.98
CA VAL A 122 -2.22 -11.58 28.81
C VAL A 122 -3.48 -11.31 29.63
N GLY A 123 -3.46 -11.63 30.91
CA GLY A 123 -4.65 -11.59 31.76
C GLY A 123 -5.66 -12.68 31.37
N ASN A 124 -6.90 -12.30 31.07
CA ASN A 124 -7.96 -13.24 30.64
C ASN A 124 -8.13 -13.28 29.11
N GLU A 125 -7.29 -12.57 28.36
CA GLU A 125 -7.36 -12.51 26.90
C GLU A 125 -6.27 -13.37 26.28
N THR A 126 -6.68 -14.38 25.51
CA THR A 126 -5.79 -15.14 24.64
C THR A 126 -5.72 -14.43 23.29
N ARG A 127 -4.56 -13.86 22.94
CA ARG A 127 -4.37 -13.20 21.63
C ARG A 127 -3.51 -14.08 20.73
N SER A 128 -4.01 -14.34 19.52
CA SER A 128 -3.21 -14.89 18.44
C SER A 128 -2.31 -13.77 17.90
N THR A 129 -1.02 -13.85 18.20
CA THR A 129 0.03 -12.89 17.78
C THR A 129 0.60 -13.24 16.41
N VAL A 130 -0.21 -13.77 15.49
CA VAL A 130 0.30 -14.02 14.13
C VAL A 130 0.46 -12.65 13.46
N PRO A 131 1.68 -12.25 13.06
CA PRO A 131 1.85 -11.05 12.24
C PRO A 131 1.05 -11.26 10.96
N SER A 132 0.00 -10.46 10.81
CA SER A 132 -0.85 -10.49 9.63
C SER A 132 -0.45 -9.35 8.72
N THR A 133 -0.22 -9.71 7.46
CA THR A 133 0.21 -8.79 6.40
C THR A 133 -1.02 -8.47 5.55
N ALA A 134 -1.33 -7.18 5.41
CA ALA A 134 -2.27 -6.73 4.40
C ALA A 134 -1.67 -7.00 3.03
N PHE A 135 -2.36 -7.77 2.21
CA PHE A 135 -1.88 -8.21 0.91
C PHE A 135 -2.89 -7.82 -0.17
N PHE A 136 -2.43 -7.08 -1.17
CA PHE A 136 -3.22 -6.63 -2.31
C PHE A 136 -2.62 -7.24 -3.57
N LYS A 137 -3.46 -7.74 -4.47
CA LYS A 137 -3.01 -8.29 -5.74
C LYS A 137 -3.98 -7.89 -6.85
N GLY A 138 -3.43 -7.33 -7.92
CA GLY A 138 -4.18 -6.96 -9.12
C GLY A 138 -3.43 -7.37 -10.36
N ARG A 139 -4.16 -7.79 -11.39
CA ARG A 139 -3.60 -8.06 -12.71
C ARG A 139 -4.41 -7.34 -13.77
N GLN A 140 -3.72 -6.69 -14.70
CA GLN A 140 -4.33 -6.05 -15.86
C GLN A 140 -3.44 -6.29 -17.07
N GLY A 141 -3.95 -7.05 -18.06
CA GLY A 141 -3.14 -7.47 -19.20
C GLY A 141 -1.92 -8.30 -18.77
N SER A 142 -0.73 -7.84 -19.19
CA SER A 142 0.57 -8.42 -18.90
C SER A 142 1.16 -8.02 -17.54
N ASP A 143 0.47 -7.16 -16.79
CA ASP A 143 1.05 -6.55 -15.59
C ASP A 143 0.39 -7.08 -14.33
N LEU A 144 1.21 -7.50 -13.37
CA LEU A 144 0.83 -8.04 -12.06
C LEU A 144 1.44 -7.17 -10.95
N VAL A 145 0.59 -6.57 -10.13
CA VAL A 145 1.04 -5.80 -8.96
C VAL A 145 0.63 -6.51 -7.69
N ILE A 146 1.61 -6.67 -6.80
CA ILE A 146 1.45 -7.25 -5.48
C ILE A 146 1.94 -6.23 -4.46
N LEU A 147 1.05 -5.79 -3.56
CA LEU A 147 1.39 -4.88 -2.49
C LEU A 147 1.26 -5.60 -1.16
N ALA A 148 2.28 -5.47 -0.31
CA ALA A 148 2.27 -6.07 1.01
C ALA A 148 2.75 -5.09 2.09
N GLY A 149 2.04 -5.08 3.22
CA GLY A 149 2.37 -4.20 4.35
C GLY A 149 1.71 -4.62 5.65
N SER A 150 2.15 -4.03 6.77
CA SER A 150 1.62 -4.38 8.10
C SER A 150 0.11 -4.12 8.22
N GLN A 151 -0.64 -5.04 8.83
CA GLN A 151 -2.08 -4.86 9.10
C GLN A 151 -2.42 -3.61 9.92
N HIS A 152 -1.51 -3.12 10.75
CA HIS A 152 -1.69 -1.94 11.61
C HIS A 152 -2.00 -0.67 10.81
N HIS A 153 -1.68 -0.67 9.52
CA HIS A 153 -1.83 0.45 8.61
C HIS A 153 -3.13 0.39 7.79
N VAL A 154 -3.96 -0.65 7.96
CA VAL A 154 -5.28 -0.73 7.32
C VAL A 154 -6.29 0.11 8.10
N LEU A 155 -7.03 0.97 7.40
CA LEU A 155 -8.03 1.84 8.00
C LEU A 155 -9.33 1.07 8.28
N GLY A 156 -9.89 1.24 9.47
CA GLY A 156 -11.14 0.59 9.86
C GLY A 156 -11.00 -0.91 10.20
N ALA A 157 -9.76 -1.44 10.24
CA ALA A 157 -9.52 -2.81 10.64
C ALA A 157 -9.94 -3.04 12.11
N ARG A 158 -10.98 -3.86 12.29
CA ARG A 158 -11.13 -4.67 13.50
C ARG A 158 -10.57 -6.04 13.16
N PRO A 159 -9.77 -6.70 14.02
CA PRO A 159 -9.35 -8.07 13.78
C PRO A 159 -10.59 -8.97 13.83
N THR A 160 -11.24 -9.17 12.69
CA THR A 160 -12.22 -10.25 12.52
C THR A 160 -11.49 -11.49 12.04
N GLU A 161 -11.81 -12.61 12.67
CA GLU A 161 -11.22 -13.93 12.39
C GLU A 161 -11.46 -14.42 10.95
N GLU A 162 -12.39 -13.79 10.23
CA GLU A 162 -12.75 -14.16 8.86
C GLU A 162 -11.89 -13.43 7.82
N ARG A 163 -11.39 -14.22 6.85
CA ARG A 163 -10.56 -13.87 5.68
C ARG A 163 -9.05 -14.07 5.87
N GLY A 164 -8.65 -15.23 6.40
CA GLY A 164 -7.29 -15.73 6.22
C GLY A 164 -7.05 -16.14 4.77
N LEU A 165 -5.94 -15.69 4.18
CA LEU A 165 -5.44 -16.17 2.89
C LEU A 165 -4.66 -17.47 3.08
N PHE A 166 -4.80 -18.39 2.13
CA PHE A 166 -4.13 -19.69 2.15
C PHE A 166 -2.83 -19.63 1.32
N ALA A 167 -1.68 -19.58 1.99
CA ALA A 167 -0.35 -19.67 1.39
C ALA A 167 0.51 -20.64 2.22
N PHE A 168 0.47 -21.94 1.89
CA PHE A 168 0.92 -23.01 2.79
C PHE A 168 2.44 -23.28 2.77
N SER A 169 3.16 -22.97 1.68
CA SER A 169 4.61 -23.23 1.53
C SER A 169 5.43 -22.01 1.08
N SER A 170 4.75 -20.99 0.55
CA SER A 170 5.31 -19.82 -0.13
C SER A 170 5.54 -18.61 0.78
N THR A 171 4.89 -18.63 1.95
CA THR A 171 4.89 -17.54 2.92
C THR A 171 6.30 -17.15 3.42
N PRO A 172 7.25 -18.08 3.67
CA PRO A 172 8.62 -17.68 4.02
C PRO A 172 9.22 -16.76 2.95
N SER A 173 9.24 -17.16 1.69
CA SER A 173 9.82 -16.38 0.58
C SER A 173 9.26 -14.97 0.46
N ILE A 174 7.93 -14.84 0.59
CA ILE A 174 7.24 -13.55 0.56
C ILE A 174 7.64 -12.69 1.78
N MET A 175 7.73 -13.30 2.97
CA MET A 175 8.15 -12.62 4.19
C MET A 175 9.64 -12.25 4.19
N ALA A 176 10.48 -12.90 3.39
CA ALA A 176 11.93 -12.59 3.32
C ALA A 176 12.13 -11.21 2.71
N VAL A 177 11.45 -10.99 1.58
CA VAL A 177 11.45 -9.74 0.82
C VAL A 177 10.78 -8.62 1.62
N ILE A 178 9.61 -8.91 2.20
CA ILE A 178 8.85 -7.93 2.97
C ILE A 178 9.58 -7.58 4.28
N GLY A 179 10.12 -8.57 4.99
CA GLY A 179 10.76 -8.40 6.29
C GLY A 179 12.07 -7.59 6.23
N GLU A 180 12.75 -7.54 5.09
CA GLU A 180 13.89 -6.65 4.89
C GLU A 180 13.48 -5.17 4.89
N HIS A 181 12.27 -4.87 4.41
CA HIS A 181 11.78 -3.51 4.23
C HIS A 181 10.76 -3.07 5.29
N ILE A 182 10.21 -4.00 6.08
CA ILE A 182 9.37 -3.69 7.24
C ILE A 182 10.23 -3.76 8.50
N SER A 183 10.90 -2.66 8.82
CA SER A 183 11.83 -2.49 9.94
C SER A 183 11.17 -2.62 11.34
N SER A 184 9.90 -3.00 11.44
CA SER A 184 9.11 -2.99 12.68
C SER A 184 8.57 -4.36 13.09
N LEU A 185 9.04 -5.45 12.48
CA LEU A 185 8.59 -6.80 12.82
C LEU A 185 9.75 -7.60 13.42
N THR A 186 10.08 -7.35 14.68
CA THR A 186 10.98 -8.20 15.48
C THR A 186 10.57 -9.69 15.39
N GLU A 187 9.27 -9.93 15.25
CA GLU A 187 8.64 -11.24 15.05
C GLU A 187 9.05 -11.91 13.72
N LEU A 188 9.34 -11.14 12.65
CA LEU A 188 9.86 -11.69 11.39
C LEU A 188 11.33 -12.11 11.50
N ASP A 189 12.13 -11.37 12.26
CA ASP A 189 13.53 -11.76 12.55
C ASP A 189 13.57 -13.04 13.41
N GLU A 190 12.70 -13.16 14.41
CA GLU A 190 12.54 -14.39 15.19
C GLU A 190 12.03 -15.57 14.35
N TYR A 191 11.10 -15.31 13.43
CA TYR A 191 10.63 -16.29 12.45
C TYR A 191 11.79 -16.82 11.59
N TRP A 192 12.61 -15.94 11.02
CA TRP A 192 13.75 -16.37 10.19
C TRP A 192 14.80 -17.15 10.97
N ARG A 193 15.12 -16.72 12.20
CA ARG A 193 16.02 -17.48 13.08
C ARG A 193 15.47 -18.88 13.39
N THR A 194 14.15 -19.03 13.47
CA THR A 194 13.48 -20.31 13.72
C THR A 194 13.47 -21.18 12.47
N GLU A 195 13.16 -20.62 11.30
CA GLU A 195 13.17 -21.33 10.01
C GLU A 195 14.57 -21.81 9.62
N GLU A 196 15.60 -20.97 9.74
CA GLU A 196 16.99 -21.36 9.46
C GLU A 196 17.47 -22.52 10.35
N ARG A 197 16.93 -22.61 11.58
CA ARG A 197 17.18 -23.71 12.51
C ARG A 197 16.40 -24.98 12.13
N ASN A 198 15.21 -24.83 11.56
CA ASN A 198 14.35 -25.91 11.12
C ASN A 198 14.69 -26.33 9.68
N ARG A 199 15.64 -27.26 9.55
CA ARG A 199 16.11 -27.89 8.27
C ARG A 199 15.03 -28.60 7.40
N HIS A 200 13.74 -28.43 7.71
CA HIS A 200 12.60 -28.99 6.98
C HIS A 200 11.90 -27.94 6.10
N SER A 201 12.34 -26.68 6.10
CA SER A 201 11.86 -25.67 5.15
C SER A 201 12.40 -25.96 3.74
N HIS A 202 11.61 -25.69 2.70
CA HIS A 202 12.03 -25.86 1.30
C HIS A 202 13.24 -24.99 0.94
N TYR A 203 13.45 -23.90 1.69
CA TYR A 203 14.55 -22.95 1.53
C TYR A 203 15.47 -23.01 2.76
N ARG A 204 16.78 -23.07 2.56
CA ARG A 204 17.79 -23.21 3.62
C ARG A 204 18.27 -21.86 4.16
N THR A 205 18.03 -20.77 3.44
CA THR A 205 18.46 -19.42 3.83
C THR A 205 17.43 -18.34 3.46
N ARG A 206 17.48 -17.19 4.14
CA ARG A 206 16.72 -15.99 3.76
C ARG A 206 17.00 -15.51 2.34
N VAL A 207 18.21 -15.72 1.83
CA VAL A 207 18.61 -15.36 0.45
C VAL A 207 17.88 -16.24 -0.58
N GLU A 208 17.89 -17.56 -0.40
CA GLU A 208 17.15 -18.49 -1.26
C GLU A 208 15.64 -18.19 -1.24
N ALA A 209 15.10 -17.88 -0.06
CA ALA A 209 13.70 -17.48 0.08
C ALA A 209 13.40 -16.15 -0.66
N HIS A 210 14.33 -15.19 -0.61
CA HIS A 210 14.19 -13.92 -1.33
C HIS A 210 14.17 -14.11 -2.86
N GLU A 211 15.03 -14.98 -3.41
CA GLU A 211 15.08 -15.28 -4.85
C GLU A 211 13.75 -15.78 -5.42
N HIS A 212 13.01 -16.58 -4.65
CA HIS A 212 11.70 -17.09 -5.05
C HIS A 212 10.52 -16.18 -4.62
N GLY A 213 10.79 -15.10 -3.87
CA GLY A 213 9.75 -14.28 -3.24
C GLY A 213 8.73 -13.69 -4.22
N LEU A 214 9.17 -13.29 -5.42
CA LEU A 214 8.28 -12.71 -6.43
C LEU A 214 7.33 -13.75 -7.05
N GLU A 215 7.83 -14.92 -7.42
CA GLU A 215 7.04 -16.02 -7.98
C GLU A 215 6.03 -16.55 -6.95
N GLU A 216 6.49 -16.72 -5.71
CA GLU A 216 5.69 -17.18 -4.58
C GLU A 216 4.57 -16.18 -4.25
N ALA A 217 4.88 -14.89 -4.25
CA ALA A 217 3.89 -13.82 -4.09
C ALA A 217 2.87 -13.82 -5.25
N ALA A 218 3.33 -14.07 -6.49
CA ALA A 218 2.48 -14.17 -7.66
C ALA A 218 1.55 -15.39 -7.61
N ALA A 219 1.96 -16.48 -6.97
CA ALA A 219 1.14 -17.68 -6.81
C ALA A 219 0.00 -17.53 -5.77
N VAL A 220 0.09 -16.55 -4.85
CA VAL A 220 -0.94 -16.32 -3.82
C VAL A 220 -2.31 -16.06 -4.44
N ARG A 221 -3.31 -16.83 -4.01
CA ARG A 221 -4.71 -16.62 -4.44
C ARG A 221 -5.46 -15.79 -3.40
N LEU A 222 -6.06 -14.70 -3.85
CA LEU A 222 -6.93 -13.86 -3.04
C LEU A 222 -8.39 -14.22 -3.31
N SER A 223 -9.18 -14.27 -2.24
CA SER A 223 -10.63 -14.39 -2.31
C SER A 223 -11.31 -13.03 -2.16
N GLY A 224 -12.56 -12.93 -2.61
CA GLY A 224 -13.36 -11.70 -2.54
C GLY A 224 -13.38 -10.90 -3.85
N PRO A 225 -14.22 -9.85 -3.91
CA PRO A 225 -14.38 -9.06 -5.13
C PRO A 225 -13.15 -8.19 -5.40
N ALA A 226 -12.80 -8.04 -6.69
CA ALA A 226 -11.84 -7.03 -7.09
C ALA A 226 -12.45 -5.62 -6.93
N GLN A 227 -11.68 -4.71 -6.36
CA GLN A 227 -12.01 -3.30 -6.20
C GLN A 227 -11.05 -2.48 -7.05
N HIS A 228 -11.52 -1.38 -7.65
CA HIS A 228 -10.61 -0.48 -8.36
C HIS A 228 -9.83 0.35 -7.34
N LEU A 229 -8.54 0.05 -7.20
CA LEU A 229 -7.67 0.67 -6.21
C LEU A 229 -6.57 1.47 -6.90
N GLU A 230 -6.34 2.69 -6.43
CA GLU A 230 -5.12 3.44 -6.68
C GLU A 230 -4.12 3.22 -5.55
N PHE A 231 -2.83 3.34 -5.86
CA PHE A 231 -1.77 3.17 -4.89
C PHE A 231 -0.53 3.99 -5.24
N LEU A 232 0.23 4.32 -4.20
CA LEU A 232 1.62 4.78 -4.29
C LEU A 232 2.46 3.83 -3.45
N ALA A 233 3.51 3.27 -4.03
CA ALA A 233 4.29 2.21 -3.41
C ALA A 233 5.79 2.32 -3.72
N VAL A 234 6.58 1.67 -2.87
CA VAL A 234 8.02 1.47 -3.05
C VAL A 234 8.23 0.07 -3.60
N PRO A 235 8.83 -0.10 -4.79
CA PRO A 235 9.09 -1.42 -5.34
C PRO A 235 10.15 -2.15 -4.50
N LEU A 236 9.95 -3.45 -4.29
CA LEU A 236 10.87 -4.33 -3.58
C LEU A 236 11.53 -5.31 -4.56
N LEU A 237 10.72 -5.93 -5.42
CA LEU A 237 11.18 -6.80 -6.50
C LEU A 237 10.37 -6.53 -7.77
N GLU A 238 11.05 -6.66 -8.90
CA GLU A 238 10.48 -6.58 -10.24
C GLU A 238 11.04 -7.74 -11.07
N GLY A 239 10.21 -8.34 -11.91
CA GLY A 239 10.65 -9.41 -12.80
C GLY A 239 9.51 -9.97 -13.62
N THR A 240 9.78 -11.05 -14.35
CA THR A 240 8.76 -11.80 -15.09
C THR A 240 8.44 -13.08 -14.35
N VAL A 241 7.17 -13.38 -14.12
CA VAL A 241 6.73 -14.60 -13.46
C VAL A 241 5.84 -15.44 -14.38
N PRO A 242 5.93 -16.78 -14.33
CA PRO A 242 5.00 -17.63 -15.05
C PRO A 242 3.59 -17.46 -14.50
N VAL A 243 2.59 -17.48 -15.37
CA VAL A 243 1.21 -17.55 -14.92
C VAL A 243 0.68 -18.97 -15.02
N TRP A 244 0.16 -19.46 -13.91
CA TRP A 244 -0.43 -20.80 -13.84
C TRP A 244 -1.94 -20.72 -14.12
N GLY A 245 -2.38 -21.15 -15.30
CA GLY A 245 -3.81 -21.25 -15.66
C GLY A 245 -4.06 -21.73 -17.10
N PRO A 246 -5.26 -22.24 -17.43
CA PRO A 246 -5.57 -22.68 -18.79
C PRO A 246 -5.54 -21.50 -19.78
N GLY A 247 -4.78 -21.63 -20.87
CA GLY A 247 -4.70 -20.62 -21.94
C GLY A 247 -3.84 -19.40 -21.62
N GLN A 248 -2.88 -19.51 -20.70
CA GLN A 248 -1.97 -18.44 -20.32
C GLN A 248 -0.52 -18.92 -20.40
N ASP A 249 0.06 -18.83 -21.59
CA ASP A 249 1.42 -19.32 -21.86
C ASP A 249 2.49 -18.20 -21.76
N GLU A 250 2.07 -16.94 -21.70
CA GLU A 250 3.01 -15.82 -21.64
C GLU A 250 3.31 -15.40 -20.18
N PRO A 251 4.60 -15.25 -19.82
CA PRO A 251 4.99 -14.71 -18.53
C PRO A 251 4.49 -13.27 -18.39
N VAL A 252 4.14 -12.89 -17.16
CA VAL A 252 3.69 -11.53 -16.85
C VAL A 252 4.78 -10.74 -16.17
N HIS A 253 4.82 -9.44 -16.44
CA HIS A 253 5.61 -8.50 -15.67
C HIS A 253 4.98 -8.37 -14.27
N ALA A 254 5.78 -8.58 -13.24
CA ALA A 254 5.33 -8.60 -11.86
C ALA A 254 6.17 -7.69 -10.98
N ILE A 255 5.49 -6.95 -10.11
CA ILE A 255 6.09 -6.10 -9.10
C ILE A 255 5.59 -6.52 -7.72
N LEU A 256 6.51 -6.86 -6.82
CA LEU A 256 6.26 -6.95 -5.39
C LEU A 256 6.72 -5.63 -4.74
N ALA A 257 5.82 -4.99 -4.02
CA ALA A 257 6.06 -3.67 -3.46
C ALA A 257 5.46 -3.51 -2.07
N THR A 258 5.90 -2.47 -1.35
CA THR A 258 5.27 -2.06 -0.10
C THR A 258 4.54 -0.71 -0.26
N PRO A 259 3.25 -0.63 0.09
CA PRO A 259 2.48 0.60 -0.13
C PRO A 259 2.87 1.70 0.88
N ILE A 260 2.89 2.94 0.38
CA ILE A 260 2.72 4.15 1.19
C ILE A 260 1.24 4.34 1.48
N TYR A 261 0.40 4.24 0.45
CA TYR A 261 -1.05 4.19 0.58
C TYR A 261 -1.71 3.29 -0.47
N VAL A 262 -2.91 2.82 -0.15
CA VAL A 262 -3.87 2.23 -1.10
C VAL A 262 -5.24 2.85 -0.84
N ALA A 263 -5.92 3.28 -1.90
CA ALA A 263 -7.24 3.89 -1.81
C ALA A 263 -8.17 3.37 -2.91
N GLN A 264 -9.45 3.24 -2.58
CA GLN A 264 -10.48 3.05 -3.59
C GLN A 264 -10.84 4.41 -4.17
N VAL A 265 -10.81 4.52 -5.51
CA VAL A 265 -11.19 5.74 -6.22
C VAL A 265 -12.70 5.72 -6.41
N GLY A 266 -13.39 6.72 -5.88
CA GLY A 266 -14.82 6.94 -6.16
C GLY A 266 -15.03 7.37 -7.61
N PRO A 267 -16.25 7.22 -8.16
CA PRO A 267 -16.55 7.77 -9.48
C PRO A 267 -16.23 9.27 -9.51
N SER A 268 -15.47 9.71 -10.51
CA SER A 268 -15.25 11.14 -10.75
C SER A 268 -16.59 11.82 -10.99
N ASN A 269 -16.94 12.81 -10.17
CA ASN A 269 -18.09 13.67 -10.45
C ASN A 269 -17.76 14.50 -11.70
N SER A 270 -18.23 14.03 -12.85
CA SER A 270 -18.21 14.74 -14.14
C SER A 270 -19.17 15.93 -14.13
#